data_AF-A0A3D0YNH0-F1
#
_entry.id   AF-A0A3D0YNH0-F1
#
_cell.length_a   1.000
_cell.length_b   1.000
_cell.length_c   1.000
_cell.angle_alpha   90.00
_cell.angle_beta   90.00
_cell.angle_gamma   90.00
#
_symmetry.space_group_name_H-M   'P 1'
#
loop_
_entity.id
_entity.type
_entity.pdbx_description
1 polymer ?
#
loop_
_entity_poly.entity_id
_entity_poly.type
_entity_poly.pdbx_seq_one_letter_code
_entity_poly.pdbx_strand_id
1 'polypeptide(L)'
;MPVATPEQYAAMLDAAQEGGYAYPAINITSLTTINGALKAFAEAGSDGIIQVSTGGGSFASGTAVADEAFGAIVLAEATHLLAEKYDILVGLHTDHCHPQKVDSFLRPLLDASRERIAAGKGPLFNSHMFDGSVVELDENLEISKGLLKECAELNIILEIEAGCVGGEEDGHDTSGLPAEKLYTSTEDMVEVYE
;
A
#
# COMPACT_ATOMS: atom_id res chain seq x y z
N MET A 1 15.39 7.68 12.34
CA MET A 1 15.37 6.42 11.59
C MET A 1 14.37 6.57 10.45
N PRO A 2 14.75 6.17 9.24
CA PRO A 2 13.99 6.52 8.03
C PRO A 2 12.78 5.60 7.84
N VAL A 3 12.08 5.80 6.72
CA VAL A 3 11.28 4.75 6.10
C VAL A 3 12.10 3.46 6.02
N ALA A 4 11.49 2.33 6.38
CA ALA A 4 12.17 1.04 6.49
C ALA A 4 12.82 0.63 5.16
N THR A 5 13.99 -0.03 5.21
CA THR A 5 14.48 -0.79 4.04
C THR A 5 13.58 -2.00 3.79
N PRO A 6 13.61 -2.63 2.60
CA PRO A 6 12.86 -3.86 2.35
C PRO A 6 13.07 -4.94 3.41
N GLU A 7 14.31 -5.15 3.84
CA GLU A 7 14.65 -6.15 4.86
C GLU A 7 14.09 -5.78 6.23
N GLN A 8 14.14 -4.50 6.59
CA GLN A 8 13.54 -4.01 7.83
C GLN A 8 12.02 -4.14 7.81
N TYR A 9 11.39 -3.85 6.67
CA TYR A 9 9.94 -3.96 6.54
C TYR A 9 9.45 -5.42 6.62
N ALA A 10 10.15 -6.36 5.98
CA ALA A 10 9.89 -7.78 6.15
C ALA A 10 10.06 -8.21 7.62
N ALA A 11 11.15 -7.79 8.27
CA ALA A 11 11.39 -8.10 9.68
C ALA A 11 10.34 -7.48 10.63
N MET A 12 9.79 -6.31 10.29
CA MET A 12 8.65 -5.73 11.02
C MET A 12 7.45 -6.70 10.96
N LEU A 13 7.05 -7.12 9.76
CA LEU A 13 5.90 -8.02 9.57
C LEU A 13 6.11 -9.38 10.28
N ASP A 14 7.31 -9.96 10.16
CA ASP A 14 7.67 -11.21 10.86
C ASP A 14 7.57 -11.03 12.39
N ALA A 15 8.10 -9.93 12.93
CA ALA A 15 8.01 -9.64 14.36
C ALA A 15 6.57 -9.45 14.85
N ALA A 16 5.71 -8.84 14.05
CA ALA A 16 4.28 -8.71 14.34
C ALA A 16 3.58 -10.07 14.38
N GLN A 17 3.87 -10.93 13.40
CA GLN A 17 3.33 -12.30 13.35
C GLN A 17 3.79 -13.15 14.54
N GLU A 18 5.10 -13.15 14.84
CA GLU A 18 5.68 -13.88 15.97
C GLU A 18 5.20 -13.34 17.32
N GLY A 19 5.03 -12.02 17.43
CA GLY A 19 4.63 -11.32 18.64
C GLY A 19 3.11 -11.30 18.89
N GLY A 20 2.30 -11.70 17.91
CA GLY A 20 0.84 -11.67 18.01
C GLY A 20 0.25 -10.26 18.10
N TYR A 21 0.84 -9.31 17.38
CA TYR A 21 0.34 -7.93 17.26
C TYR A 21 0.23 -7.50 15.79
N ALA A 22 -0.29 -6.30 15.55
CA ALA A 22 -0.40 -5.73 14.21
C ALA A 22 0.10 -4.28 14.20
N TYR A 23 0.51 -3.81 13.03
CA TYR A 23 0.82 -2.40 12.81
C TYR A 23 -0.39 -1.65 12.25
N PRO A 24 -0.65 -0.41 12.72
CA PRO A 24 -1.63 0.44 12.06
C PRO A 24 -1.12 0.89 10.69
N ALA A 25 -1.97 0.81 9.67
CA ALA A 25 -1.76 1.43 8.36
C ALA A 25 -2.66 2.66 8.23
N ILE A 26 -2.05 3.86 8.14
CA ILE A 26 -2.77 5.14 8.22
C ILE A 26 -2.79 5.80 6.84
N ASN A 27 -3.98 6.00 6.28
CA ASN A 27 -4.16 6.76 5.05
C ASN A 27 -3.73 8.22 5.24
N ILE A 28 -2.94 8.72 4.30
CA ILE A 28 -2.53 10.12 4.26
C ILE A 28 -2.91 10.78 2.93
N THR A 29 -2.96 12.10 2.97
CA THR A 29 -3.41 12.96 1.86
C THR A 29 -2.62 14.26 1.77
N SER A 30 -1.78 14.56 2.76
CA SER A 30 -1.09 15.85 2.87
C SER A 30 0.09 15.76 3.84
N LEU A 31 0.93 16.79 3.87
CA LEU A 31 1.96 16.94 4.89
C LEU A 31 1.39 16.95 6.32
N THR A 32 0.18 17.47 6.51
CA THR A 32 -0.46 17.52 7.83
C THR A 32 -0.80 16.11 8.32
N THR A 33 -1.36 15.27 7.46
CA THR A 33 -1.71 13.87 7.80
C THR A 33 -0.48 12.98 7.94
N ILE A 34 0.57 13.20 7.12
CA ILE A 34 1.88 12.54 7.33
C ILE A 34 2.45 12.88 8.72
N ASN A 35 2.52 14.16 9.08
CA ASN A 35 3.05 14.57 10.38
C ASN A 35 2.20 14.03 11.55
N GLY A 36 0.88 13.96 11.37
CA GLY A 36 -0.02 13.36 12.36
C GLY A 36 0.31 11.88 12.62
N ALA A 37 0.45 11.08 11.57
CA ALA A 37 0.79 9.66 11.66
C ALA A 37 2.17 9.44 12.31
N LEU A 38 3.20 10.14 11.82
CA LEU A 38 4.57 10.03 12.36
C LEU A 38 4.63 10.39 13.86
N LYS A 39 3.95 11.48 14.25
CA LYS A 39 3.85 11.87 15.66
C LYS A 39 3.17 10.79 16.49
N ALA A 40 2.05 10.26 16.03
CA ALA A 40 1.29 9.24 16.75
C ALA A 40 2.11 7.97 16.98
N PHE A 41 2.80 7.48 15.95
CA PHE A 41 3.68 6.32 16.04
C PHE A 41 4.82 6.56 17.04
N ALA A 42 5.48 7.72 16.96
CA ALA A 42 6.57 8.05 17.87
C ALA A 42 6.12 8.21 19.33
N GLU A 43 4.96 8.82 19.58
CA GLU A 43 4.39 8.94 20.93
C GLU A 43 3.95 7.59 21.51
N ALA A 44 3.53 6.66 20.65
CA ALA A 44 3.21 5.30 21.03
C ALA A 44 4.45 4.42 21.23
N GLY A 45 5.64 4.86 20.78
CA GLY A 45 6.83 4.03 20.74
C GLY A 45 6.66 2.80 19.84
N SER A 46 5.89 2.95 18.76
CA SER A 46 5.53 1.88 17.83
C SER A 46 6.02 2.22 16.43
N ASP A 47 6.49 1.21 15.71
CA ASP A 47 6.57 1.30 14.25
C ASP A 47 5.15 1.34 13.66
N GLY A 48 5.03 1.67 12.37
CA GLY A 48 3.73 1.74 11.72
C GLY A 48 3.83 1.80 10.20
N ILE A 49 2.68 1.82 9.54
CA ILE A 49 2.55 1.90 8.09
C ILE A 49 1.83 3.20 7.73
N ILE A 50 2.35 3.92 6.74
CA ILE A 50 1.68 5.06 6.12
C ILE A 50 1.28 4.63 4.71
N GLN A 51 0.00 4.81 4.38
CA GLN A 51 -0.54 4.40 3.09
C GLN A 51 -1.17 5.54 2.30
N VAL A 52 -1.07 5.43 0.98
CA VAL A 52 -1.66 6.39 0.03
C VAL A 52 -2.67 5.66 -0.85
N SER A 53 -3.93 6.06 -0.77
CA SER A 53 -4.96 5.56 -1.69
C SER A 53 -4.91 6.31 -3.03
N THR A 54 -5.60 5.79 -4.04
CA THR A 54 -5.74 6.50 -5.33
C THR A 54 -6.35 7.89 -5.12
N GLY A 55 -7.39 8.00 -4.29
CA GLY A 55 -7.99 9.28 -3.90
C GLY A 55 -7.02 10.20 -3.16
N GLY A 56 -6.21 9.65 -2.26
CA GLY A 56 -5.17 10.41 -1.55
C GLY A 56 -4.09 10.97 -2.47
N GLY A 57 -3.63 10.18 -3.45
CA GLY A 57 -2.73 10.63 -4.50
C GLY A 57 -3.36 11.72 -5.37
N SER A 58 -4.60 11.51 -5.83
CA SER A 58 -5.34 12.50 -6.63
C SER A 58 -5.42 13.85 -5.92
N PHE A 59 -5.80 13.83 -4.63
CA PHE A 59 -5.88 15.02 -3.80
C PHE A 59 -4.54 15.73 -3.66
N ALA A 60 -3.46 14.98 -3.40
CA ALA A 60 -2.12 15.55 -3.19
C ALA A 60 -1.53 16.19 -4.46
N SER A 61 -1.88 15.70 -5.64
CA SER A 61 -1.51 16.34 -6.91
C SER A 61 -2.25 17.66 -7.16
N GLY A 62 -3.29 17.94 -6.37
CA GLY A 62 -4.17 19.10 -6.49
C GLY A 62 -5.38 18.82 -7.38
N THR A 63 -6.56 19.32 -6.99
CA THR A 63 -7.85 19.00 -7.63
C THR A 63 -7.98 19.45 -9.09
N ALA A 64 -7.07 20.29 -9.59
CA ALA A 64 -7.01 20.70 -10.98
C ALA A 64 -6.15 19.76 -11.85
N VAL A 65 -5.21 19.04 -11.24
CA VAL A 65 -4.33 18.07 -11.91
C VAL A 65 -4.90 16.66 -11.77
N ALA A 66 -5.27 16.27 -10.55
CA ALA A 66 -5.88 14.98 -10.21
C ALA A 66 -5.08 13.76 -10.73
N ASP A 67 -3.75 13.87 -10.74
CA ASP A 67 -2.83 12.80 -11.11
C ASP A 67 -2.48 11.96 -9.87
N GLU A 68 -3.09 10.78 -9.80
CA GLU A 68 -3.03 9.87 -8.66
C GLU A 68 -1.59 9.41 -8.38
N ALA A 69 -0.88 8.95 -9.41
CA ALA A 69 0.48 8.44 -9.27
C ALA A 69 1.44 9.55 -8.86
N PHE A 70 1.36 10.71 -9.54
CA PHE A 70 2.24 11.84 -9.25
C PHE A 70 2.06 12.32 -7.80
N GLY A 71 0.81 12.46 -7.34
CA GLY A 71 0.54 12.86 -5.97
C GLY A 71 1.03 11.84 -4.94
N ALA A 72 0.88 10.54 -5.21
CA ALA A 72 1.45 9.49 -4.35
C ALA A 72 2.98 9.56 -4.28
N ILE A 73 3.66 9.84 -5.39
CA ILE A 73 5.12 10.06 -5.41
C ILE A 73 5.51 11.26 -4.53
N VAL A 74 4.80 12.38 -4.66
CA VAL A 74 5.05 13.58 -3.85
C VAL A 74 4.93 13.27 -2.35
N LEU A 75 3.88 12.55 -1.96
CA LEU A 75 3.64 12.19 -0.56
C LEU A 75 4.67 11.21 -0.02
N ALA A 76 5.07 10.22 -0.83
CA ALA A 76 6.09 9.25 -0.45
C ALA A 76 7.45 9.92 -0.24
N GLU A 77 7.89 10.77 -1.18
CA GLU A 77 9.15 11.52 -1.05
C GLU A 77 9.14 12.45 0.17
N ALA A 78 8.02 13.13 0.42
CA ALA A 78 7.86 13.93 1.64
C ALA A 78 7.96 13.06 2.90
N THR A 79 7.37 11.87 2.89
CA THR A 79 7.41 10.95 4.03
C THR A 79 8.83 10.42 4.29
N HIS A 80 9.58 10.06 3.25
CA HIS A 80 11.00 9.68 3.35
C HIS A 80 11.80 10.74 4.13
N LEU A 81 11.65 12.02 3.76
CA LEU A 81 12.37 13.12 4.41
C LEU A 81 11.91 13.42 5.84
N LEU A 82 10.58 13.38 6.07
CA LEU A 82 10.01 13.70 7.38
C LEU A 82 10.29 12.60 8.40
N ALA A 83 10.23 11.32 7.99
CA ALA A 83 10.46 10.17 8.86
C ALA A 83 11.87 10.17 9.46
N GLU A 84 12.88 10.71 8.76
CA GLU A 84 14.26 10.82 9.27
C GLU A 84 14.38 11.49 10.66
N LYS A 85 13.39 12.29 11.06
CA LYS A 85 13.37 13.03 12.33
C LYS A 85 12.77 12.25 13.50
N TYR A 86 12.29 11.04 13.27
CA TYR A 86 11.67 10.20 14.30
C TYR A 86 12.50 8.95 14.58
N ASP A 87 12.42 8.40 15.79
CA ASP A 87 13.16 7.20 16.20
C ASP A 87 12.25 5.96 16.18
N ILE A 88 11.64 5.72 15.02
CA ILE A 88 10.74 4.60 14.70
C ILE A 88 11.02 4.15 13.27
N LEU A 89 10.58 2.95 12.90
CA LEU A 89 10.48 2.50 11.52
C LEU A 89 9.09 2.77 10.96
N VAL A 90 9.04 3.15 9.69
CA VAL A 90 7.77 3.37 8.97
C VAL A 90 7.81 2.62 7.66
N GLY A 91 6.81 1.76 7.43
CA GLY A 91 6.53 1.20 6.12
C GLY A 91 5.75 2.19 5.26
N LEU A 92 6.11 2.30 3.98
CA LEU A 92 5.30 3.02 2.99
C LEU A 92 4.51 2.02 2.13
N HIS A 93 3.21 2.28 2.02
CA HIS A 93 2.26 1.43 1.31
C HIS A 93 1.38 2.24 0.35
N THR A 94 0.78 1.59 -0.64
CA THR A 94 -0.36 2.15 -1.38
C THR A 94 -1.58 1.27 -1.21
N ASP A 95 -2.69 1.91 -0.91
CA ASP A 95 -3.98 1.28 -0.67
C ASP A 95 -4.64 0.78 -1.98
N HIS A 96 -5.87 0.27 -1.88
CA HIS A 96 -6.71 -0.27 -2.97
C HIS A 96 -6.40 0.27 -4.38
N CYS A 97 -5.77 -0.57 -5.21
CA CYS A 97 -5.56 -0.34 -6.64
C CYS A 97 -6.36 -1.35 -7.46
N HIS A 98 -7.50 -0.90 -7.99
CA HIS A 98 -8.37 -1.69 -8.86
C HIS A 98 -7.72 -1.97 -10.23
N PRO A 99 -8.15 -3.02 -10.98
CA PRO A 99 -7.52 -3.43 -12.25
C PRO A 99 -7.38 -2.29 -13.27
N GLN A 100 -8.42 -1.48 -13.42
CA GLN A 100 -8.46 -0.29 -14.30
C GLN A 100 -7.42 0.79 -13.96
N LYS A 101 -6.82 0.76 -12.77
CA LYS A 101 -5.83 1.73 -12.28
C LYS A 101 -4.40 1.18 -12.26
N VAL A 102 -4.18 -0.10 -12.54
CA VAL A 102 -2.84 -0.70 -12.53
C VAL A 102 -1.86 0.06 -13.43
N ASP A 103 -2.28 0.38 -14.65
CA ASP A 103 -1.41 1.04 -15.64
C ASP A 103 -1.19 2.53 -15.36
N SER A 104 -2.18 3.21 -14.78
CA SER A 104 -2.16 4.66 -14.56
C SER A 104 -1.71 5.06 -13.15
N PHE A 105 -1.75 4.14 -12.19
CA PHE A 105 -1.36 4.36 -10.80
C PHE A 105 -0.19 3.46 -10.40
N LEU A 106 -0.39 2.15 -10.35
CA LEU A 106 0.59 1.22 -9.76
C LEU A 106 1.91 1.15 -10.55
N ARG A 107 1.85 0.94 -11.88
CA ARG A 107 3.06 0.80 -12.72
C ARG A 107 3.95 2.06 -12.71
N PRO A 108 3.41 3.30 -12.78
CA PRO A 108 4.21 4.50 -12.58
C PRO A 108 4.96 4.55 -11.23
N LEU A 109 4.40 3.99 -10.15
CA LEU A 109 5.07 3.93 -8.84
C LEU A 109 6.18 2.87 -8.80
N LEU A 110 6.01 1.76 -9.52
CA LEU A 110 7.07 0.78 -9.76
C LEU A 110 8.20 1.41 -10.58
N ASP A 111 7.90 2.21 -11.60
CA ASP A 111 8.90 2.95 -12.38
C ASP A 111 9.66 3.96 -11.51
N ALA A 112 8.97 4.74 -10.68
CA ALA A 112 9.62 5.64 -9.74
C ALA A 112 10.53 4.87 -8.74
N SER A 113 10.13 3.67 -8.33
CA SER A 113 10.96 2.79 -7.50
C SER A 113 12.20 2.29 -8.24
N ARG A 114 12.06 1.89 -9.52
CA ARG A 114 13.18 1.51 -10.40
C ARG A 114 14.21 2.64 -10.51
N GLU A 115 13.75 3.87 -10.73
CA GLU A 115 14.62 5.03 -10.81
C GLU A 115 15.37 5.31 -9.50
N ARG A 116 14.68 5.22 -8.35
CA ARG A 116 15.30 5.39 -7.03
C ARG A 116 16.35 4.33 -6.73
N ILE A 117 16.06 3.06 -7.05
CA ILE A 117 17.00 1.95 -6.90
C ILE A 117 18.24 2.18 -7.78
N ALA A 118 18.05 2.58 -9.04
CA ALA A 118 19.15 2.91 -9.95
C ALA A 118 20.02 4.07 -9.44
N ALA A 119 19.44 4.99 -8.68
CA ALA A 119 20.15 6.09 -8.01
C ALA A 119 20.83 5.68 -6.68
N GLY A 120 20.84 4.39 -6.33
CA GLY A 120 21.46 3.87 -5.11
C GLY A 120 20.63 4.10 -3.83
N LYS A 121 19.34 4.41 -3.97
CA LYS A 121 18.38 4.44 -2.87
C LYS A 121 17.63 3.10 -2.78
N GLY A 122 16.67 2.98 -1.85
CA GLY A 122 15.67 1.91 -1.87
C GLY A 122 14.48 2.21 -2.79
N PRO A 123 13.50 1.29 -2.88
CA PRO A 123 12.25 1.54 -3.60
C PRO A 123 11.51 2.77 -3.01
N LEU A 124 10.55 3.31 -3.76
CA LEU A 124 9.76 4.45 -3.29
C LEU A 124 8.82 4.02 -2.16
N PHE A 125 8.14 2.90 -2.36
CA PHE A 125 7.24 2.24 -1.41
C PHE A 125 7.81 0.88 -1.00
N ASN A 126 7.46 0.43 0.21
CA ASN A 126 7.81 -0.90 0.70
C ASN A 126 6.82 -1.97 0.24
N SER A 127 5.56 -1.56 0.02
CA SER A 127 4.51 -2.45 -0.43
C SER A 127 3.47 -1.71 -1.27
N HIS A 128 2.71 -2.47 -2.05
CA HIS A 128 1.56 -2.00 -2.80
C HIS A 128 0.40 -2.98 -2.65
N MET A 129 -0.83 -2.47 -2.60
CA MET A 129 -2.05 -3.28 -2.70
C MET A 129 -2.56 -3.35 -4.13
N PHE A 130 -2.87 -4.55 -4.59
CA PHE A 130 -3.72 -4.78 -5.75
C PHE A 130 -5.07 -5.31 -5.28
N ASP A 131 -6.13 -4.58 -5.63
CA ASP A 131 -7.50 -4.96 -5.30
C ASP A 131 -8.18 -5.53 -6.54
N GLY A 132 -8.13 -6.85 -6.66
CA GLY A 132 -8.82 -7.60 -7.71
C GLY A 132 -10.20 -8.09 -7.31
N SER A 133 -10.78 -7.63 -6.20
CA SER A 133 -12.09 -8.07 -5.67
C SER A 133 -13.25 -7.91 -6.66
N VAL A 134 -13.11 -6.99 -7.62
CA VAL A 134 -14.12 -6.67 -8.63
C VAL A 134 -14.14 -7.63 -9.83
N VAL A 135 -13.20 -8.57 -9.91
CA VAL A 135 -13.15 -9.63 -10.94
C VAL A 135 -13.22 -11.01 -10.28
N GLU A 136 -13.41 -12.06 -11.10
CA GLU A 136 -13.42 -13.44 -10.59
C GLU A 136 -12.02 -13.84 -10.06
N LEU A 137 -11.98 -14.75 -9.08
CA LEU A 137 -10.73 -15.10 -8.38
C LEU A 137 -9.62 -15.57 -9.33
N ASP A 138 -9.92 -16.41 -10.32
CA ASP A 138 -8.96 -16.87 -11.33
C ASP A 138 -8.27 -15.70 -12.06
N GLU A 139 -9.07 -14.68 -12.45
CA GLU A 139 -8.56 -13.50 -13.15
C GLU A 139 -7.75 -12.61 -12.20
N ASN A 140 -8.22 -12.42 -10.96
CA ASN A 140 -7.51 -11.72 -9.91
C ASN A 140 -6.13 -12.35 -9.67
N LEU A 141 -6.05 -13.67 -9.50
CA LEU A 141 -4.81 -14.39 -9.24
C LEU A 141 -3.84 -14.34 -10.41
N GLU A 142 -4.33 -14.39 -11.66
CA GLU A 142 -3.47 -14.25 -12.85
C GLU A 142 -2.81 -12.86 -12.90
N ILE A 143 -3.59 -11.79 -12.65
CA ILE A 143 -3.05 -10.42 -12.60
C ILE A 143 -2.09 -10.27 -11.41
N SER A 144 -2.48 -10.77 -10.24
CA SER A 144 -1.69 -10.75 -9.01
C SER A 144 -0.33 -11.43 -9.18
N LYS A 145 -0.27 -12.59 -9.85
CA LYS A 145 0.99 -13.30 -10.14
C LYS A 145 1.92 -12.47 -11.01
N GLY A 146 1.37 -11.77 -12.00
CA GLY A 146 2.13 -10.82 -12.83
C GLY A 146 2.71 -9.67 -12.01
N LEU A 147 1.87 -9.01 -11.21
CA LEU A 147 2.28 -7.87 -10.37
C LEU A 147 3.25 -8.28 -9.27
N LEU A 148 3.07 -9.46 -8.67
CA LEU A 148 3.95 -9.98 -7.63
C LEU A 148 5.37 -10.16 -8.17
N LYS A 149 5.50 -10.65 -9.41
CA LYS A 149 6.79 -10.76 -10.08
C LYS A 149 7.46 -9.40 -10.26
N GLU A 150 6.72 -8.40 -10.75
CA GLU A 150 7.26 -7.04 -10.90
C GLU A 150 7.68 -6.42 -9.55
N CYS A 151 6.88 -6.62 -8.49
CA CYS A 151 7.19 -6.14 -7.15
C CYS A 151 8.43 -6.84 -6.56
N ALA A 152 8.52 -8.16 -6.73
CA ALA A 152 9.65 -8.97 -6.26
C ALA A 152 10.98 -8.54 -6.89
N GLU A 153 10.99 -8.15 -8.17
CA GLU A 153 12.18 -7.61 -8.85
C GLU A 153 12.71 -6.32 -8.20
N LEU A 154 11.87 -5.61 -7.44
CA LEU A 154 12.18 -4.35 -6.75
C LEU A 154 12.29 -4.48 -5.23
N ASN A 155 12.17 -5.71 -4.69
CA ASN A 155 12.04 -5.99 -3.26
C ASN A 155 10.84 -5.24 -2.61
N ILE A 156 9.71 -5.22 -3.31
CA ILE A 156 8.44 -4.65 -2.84
C ILE A 156 7.49 -5.81 -2.52
N ILE A 157 6.79 -5.72 -1.39
CA ILE A 157 5.74 -6.68 -1.01
C ILE A 157 4.44 -6.33 -1.75
N LEU A 158 3.77 -7.33 -2.33
CA LEU A 158 2.44 -7.15 -2.89
C LEU A 158 1.39 -7.65 -1.88
N GLU A 159 0.48 -6.77 -1.50
CA GLU A 159 -0.77 -7.10 -0.82
C GLU A 159 -1.86 -7.34 -1.87
N ILE A 160 -2.68 -8.37 -1.68
CA ILE A 160 -3.78 -8.70 -2.60
C ILE A 160 -5.06 -8.90 -1.82
N GLU A 161 -6.18 -8.48 -2.41
CA GLU A 161 -7.51 -8.74 -1.85
C GLU A 161 -8.16 -9.93 -2.56
N ALA A 162 -8.52 -10.95 -1.78
CA ALA A 162 -9.36 -12.06 -2.21
C ALA A 162 -10.70 -11.98 -1.48
N GLY A 163 -11.81 -11.96 -2.22
CA GLY A 163 -13.14 -11.64 -1.69
C GLY A 163 -13.53 -10.21 -2.00
N CYS A 164 -14.38 -9.60 -1.18
CA CYS A 164 -14.82 -8.22 -1.37
C CYS A 164 -15.02 -7.51 -0.02
N VAL A 165 -14.44 -6.32 0.14
CA VAL A 165 -14.73 -5.43 1.27
C VAL A 165 -16.15 -4.88 1.18
N GLY A 166 -16.87 -4.86 2.30
CA GLY A 166 -18.20 -4.28 2.43
C GLY A 166 -18.14 -2.82 2.87
N GLY A 167 -18.80 -1.92 2.15
CA GLY A 167 -18.87 -0.50 2.51
C GLY A 167 -18.75 0.42 1.30
N GLU A 168 -18.29 1.65 1.52
CA GLU A 168 -17.92 2.58 0.46
C GLU A 168 -16.48 3.04 0.68
N GLU A 169 -15.60 2.77 -0.29
CA GLU A 169 -14.19 3.16 -0.24
C GLU A 169 -13.77 3.80 -1.56
N ASP A 170 -13.18 5.00 -1.49
CA ASP A 170 -12.76 5.80 -2.67
C ASP A 170 -13.84 5.93 -3.77
N GLY A 171 -15.12 5.93 -3.38
CA GLY A 171 -16.28 6.02 -4.29
C GLY A 171 -16.73 4.68 -4.90
N HIS A 172 -16.15 3.57 -4.46
CA HIS A 172 -16.61 2.21 -4.74
C HIS A 172 -17.54 1.74 -3.62
N ASP A 173 -18.85 1.71 -3.90
CA ASP A 173 -19.88 1.29 -2.94
C ASP A 173 -20.28 -0.18 -3.18
N THR A 174 -19.95 -1.03 -2.22
CA THR A 174 -20.26 -2.46 -2.17
C THR A 174 -21.36 -2.78 -1.16
N SER A 175 -22.00 -1.77 -0.55
CA SER A 175 -23.06 -1.95 0.46
C SER A 175 -24.29 -2.73 -0.04
N GLY A 176 -24.47 -2.83 -1.36
CA GLY A 176 -25.51 -3.63 -2.00
C GLY A 176 -25.17 -5.11 -2.21
N LEU A 177 -23.96 -5.56 -1.89
CA LEU A 177 -23.55 -6.96 -2.08
C LEU A 177 -24.20 -7.89 -1.04
N PRO A 178 -24.48 -9.15 -1.40
CA PRO A 178 -24.92 -10.16 -0.46
C PRO A 178 -23.89 -10.32 0.67
N ALA A 179 -24.35 -10.50 1.91
CA ALA A 179 -23.47 -10.63 3.07
C ALA A 179 -22.48 -11.80 2.92
N GLU A 180 -22.86 -12.83 2.17
CA GLU A 180 -22.02 -14.00 1.87
C GLU A 180 -20.79 -13.63 1.03
N LYS A 181 -20.84 -12.56 0.23
CA LYS A 181 -19.70 -12.07 -0.55
C LYS A 181 -18.70 -11.25 0.29
N LEU A 182 -19.07 -10.87 1.51
CA LEU A 182 -18.20 -10.15 2.45
C LEU A 182 -17.29 -11.09 3.25
N TYR A 183 -17.49 -12.41 3.13
CA TYR A 183 -16.69 -13.42 3.79
C TYR A 183 -16.02 -14.30 2.75
N THR A 184 -14.72 -14.13 2.59
CA THR A 184 -13.89 -15.00 1.76
C THR A 184 -13.96 -16.45 2.24
N SER A 185 -14.10 -17.40 1.32
CA SER A 185 -14.17 -18.81 1.70
C SER A 185 -12.80 -19.35 2.14
N THR A 186 -12.79 -20.46 2.88
CA THR A 186 -11.50 -21.10 3.24
C THR A 186 -10.79 -21.64 2.00
N GLU A 187 -11.57 -22.09 1.03
CA GLU A 187 -11.11 -22.57 -0.26
C GLU A 187 -10.39 -21.46 -1.03
N ASP A 188 -10.99 -20.26 -1.16
CA ASP A 188 -10.36 -19.11 -1.81
C ASP A 188 -9.04 -18.74 -1.10
N MET A 189 -9.02 -18.76 0.24
CA MET A 189 -7.80 -18.45 1.01
C MET A 189 -6.67 -19.46 0.78
N VAL A 190 -7.00 -20.75 0.62
CA VAL A 190 -6.01 -21.78 0.28
C VAL A 190 -5.53 -21.61 -1.16
N GLU A 191 -6.43 -21.32 -2.10
CA GLU A 191 -6.09 -21.11 -3.50
C GLU A 191 -5.17 -19.89 -3.71
N VAL A 192 -5.40 -18.81 -2.97
CA VAL A 192 -4.52 -17.63 -2.98
C VAL A 192 -3.10 -17.95 -2.51
N TYR A 193 -2.96 -18.88 -1.57
CA TYR A 193 -1.67 -19.30 -1.03
C TYR A 193 -0.87 -20.21 -1.98
N GLU A 194 -1.54 -21.01 -2.82
CA GLU A 194 -0.94 -22.01 -3.73
C GLU A 194 -0.36 -21.42 -5.04
#